data_AF-A0A197JMA8-F1
#
_entry.id   AF-A0A197JMA8-F1
#
_cell.length_a   1.000
_cell.length_b   1.000
_cell.length_c   1.000
_cell.angle_alpha   90.00
_cell.angle_beta   90.00
_cell.angle_gamma   90.00
#
_symmetry.space_group_name_H-M   'P 1'
#
loop_
_entity.id
_entity.type
_entity.pdbx_description
1 polymer ?
#
loop_
_entity_poly.entity_id
_entity_poly.type
_entity_poly.pdbx_seq_one_letter_code
_entity_poly.pdbx_strand_id
1 'polypeptide(L)'
;MVTSGTNVGEDYFSEDMKQAYAAEFAGQSLHMGYIAIKISLQQCRAKRVVLALSPMLETLRNKHMVLYDIDMTRDCRYVTERRLVEQHPLRNGITTVIQDRSRVGDHCTSRMGSSDDTKNIRYKVYNKFVQILESAEVRKSLGSRMEGLVADDDKRFMARLLRHKDHGMSRLELTFYGSTLLSLDEYLAHLDHARALLSTCPVYDYSYEEMWKERANYIESMVAVHIPAKKAFAYCHWWNSVTSKKYGYIWKNVGSKLVPLLLANYSFNDRPIHYIKVKVDDAGEVEIISEKVYERESGCAAMTLVAGKTKGMFPSRDTCEGLVMSSRSHEGYVRWMKKPHSTLFTTGYNILVPGTEYTVVAAGLADFRGNSYWHLVTECGLKVKAGKSLEGIWERWRGQYRGDHGRVLIHQIPKMRFLAERKVRTRGVFDMKCVLVRT
;
A
#
# COMPACT_ATOMS: atom_id res chain seq x y z
N MET A 1 -21.74 11.58 -20.79
CA MET A 1 -22.41 12.71 -20.16
C MET A 1 -22.50 12.44 -18.66
N VAL A 2 -21.62 13.07 -17.87
CA VAL A 2 -21.90 13.29 -16.44
C VAL A 2 -22.61 14.63 -16.44
N THR A 3 -23.93 14.64 -16.32
CA THR A 3 -24.68 15.87 -16.18
C THR A 3 -24.23 16.55 -14.89
N SER A 4 -23.53 17.66 -15.07
CA SER A 4 -23.46 18.76 -14.13
C SER A 4 -24.88 19.07 -13.64
N GLY A 5 -25.07 19.07 -12.33
CA GLY A 5 -26.32 19.51 -11.70
C GLY A 5 -27.52 18.63 -12.02
N THR A 6 -27.60 17.43 -11.46
CA THR A 6 -28.94 16.92 -11.14
C THR A 6 -29.52 17.88 -10.10
N ASN A 7 -30.68 18.45 -10.38
CA ASN A 7 -31.52 19.13 -9.39
C ASN A 7 -31.93 18.08 -8.34
N VAL A 8 -31.02 17.72 -7.42
CA VAL A 8 -31.29 16.78 -6.32
C VAL A 8 -32.09 17.45 -5.20
N GLY A 9 -32.77 18.56 -5.49
CA GLY A 9 -33.51 19.37 -4.53
C GLY A 9 -34.96 18.92 -4.40
N GLU A 10 -35.71 18.86 -5.50
CA GLU A 10 -37.18 18.84 -5.40
C GLU A 10 -37.77 17.54 -4.86
N ASP A 11 -37.13 16.38 -5.11
CA ASP A 11 -37.60 15.05 -4.67
C ASP A 11 -37.21 14.70 -3.22
N TYR A 12 -36.30 15.47 -2.61
CA TYR A 12 -35.80 15.21 -1.25
C TYR A 12 -36.56 15.98 -0.17
N PHE A 13 -37.29 17.02 -0.56
CA PHE A 13 -38.09 17.84 0.33
C PHE A 13 -39.57 17.55 0.12
N SER A 14 -40.31 17.23 1.19
CA SER A 14 -41.76 17.20 1.10
C SER A 14 -42.31 18.59 0.81
N GLU A 15 -43.53 18.66 0.26
CA GLU A 15 -44.22 19.95 0.09
C GLU A 15 -44.39 20.69 1.42
N ASP A 16 -44.64 19.98 2.51
CA ASP A 16 -44.70 20.58 3.85
C ASP A 16 -43.37 21.23 4.27
N MET A 17 -42.23 20.60 3.94
CA MET A 17 -40.90 21.18 4.21
C MET A 17 -40.64 22.42 3.35
N LYS A 18 -41.05 22.38 2.07
CA LYS A 18 -40.94 23.53 1.16
C LYS A 18 -41.80 24.69 1.64
N GLN A 19 -43.03 24.42 2.09
CA GLN A 19 -43.96 25.41 2.63
C GLN A 19 -43.47 25.99 3.96
N ALA A 20 -42.98 25.17 4.88
CA ALA A 20 -42.41 25.62 6.15
C ALA A 20 -41.17 26.51 5.94
N TYR A 21 -40.27 26.11 5.02
CA TYR A 21 -39.12 26.93 4.64
C TYR A 21 -39.54 28.26 4.00
N ALA A 22 -40.49 28.22 3.06
CA ALA A 22 -41.00 29.43 2.42
C ALA A 22 -41.66 30.40 3.41
N ALA A 23 -42.34 29.87 4.44
CA ALA A 23 -42.94 30.65 5.51
C ALA A 23 -41.89 31.24 6.47
N GLU A 24 -40.88 30.46 6.88
CA GLU A 24 -39.83 30.88 7.82
C GLU A 24 -38.89 31.93 7.22
N PHE A 25 -38.58 31.83 5.92
CA PHE A 25 -37.62 32.70 5.23
C PHE A 25 -38.28 33.65 4.23
N ALA A 26 -39.58 33.95 4.41
CA ALA A 26 -40.32 34.85 3.55
C ALA A 26 -39.61 36.20 3.39
N GLY A 27 -39.39 36.63 2.13
CA GLY A 27 -38.73 37.89 1.80
C GLY A 27 -37.19 37.84 1.77
N GLN A 28 -36.57 36.68 1.99
CA GLN A 28 -35.13 36.49 1.89
C GLN A 28 -34.76 35.70 0.62
N SER A 29 -33.68 36.10 -0.06
CA SER A 29 -33.11 35.40 -1.22
C SER A 29 -32.26 34.18 -0.77
N LEU A 30 -32.88 33.25 -0.04
CA LEU A 30 -32.21 32.05 0.46
C LEU A 30 -32.67 30.80 -0.28
N HIS A 31 -31.73 30.02 -0.80
CA HIS A 31 -32.01 28.70 -1.37
C HIS A 31 -32.01 27.63 -0.29
N MET A 32 -33.03 26.78 -0.28
CA MET A 32 -33.16 25.69 0.67
C MET A 32 -32.02 24.67 0.48
N GLY A 33 -31.13 24.59 1.47
CA GLY A 33 -30.13 23.54 1.59
C GLY A 33 -30.61 22.42 2.51
N TYR A 34 -30.02 21.24 2.39
CA TYR A 34 -30.25 20.14 3.33
C TYR A 34 -28.96 19.51 3.82
N ILE A 35 -29.04 18.91 5.00
CA ILE A 35 -28.00 18.00 5.47
C ILE A 35 -28.35 16.59 5.02
N ALA A 36 -27.53 16.06 4.12
CA ALA A 36 -27.65 14.72 3.57
C ALA A 36 -27.05 13.68 4.52
N ILE A 37 -27.81 12.65 4.86
CA ILE A 37 -27.32 11.51 5.65
C ILE A 37 -27.08 10.32 4.74
N LYS A 38 -25.89 9.73 4.83
CA LYS A 38 -25.52 8.48 4.16
C LYS A 38 -25.37 7.36 5.17
N ILE A 39 -25.90 6.17 4.86
CA ILE A 39 -25.93 5.06 5.80
C ILE A 39 -25.29 3.83 5.16
N SER A 40 -24.18 3.35 5.74
CA SER A 40 -23.56 2.10 5.31
C SER A 40 -23.97 0.94 6.21
N LEU A 41 -24.68 -0.05 5.65
CA LEU A 41 -25.04 -1.28 6.35
C LEU A 41 -23.90 -2.31 6.41
N GLN A 42 -22.72 -2.00 5.85
CA GLN A 42 -21.57 -2.89 5.82
C GLN A 42 -21.03 -3.25 7.22
N GLN A 43 -20.99 -2.28 8.13
CA GLN A 43 -20.34 -2.43 9.45
C GLN A 43 -21.32 -2.82 10.55
N CYS A 44 -22.62 -2.71 10.28
CA CYS A 44 -23.69 -2.84 11.25
C CYS A 44 -24.60 -4.02 10.91
N ARG A 45 -25.32 -4.54 11.91
CA ARG A 45 -26.37 -5.53 11.64
C ARG A 45 -27.54 -4.80 10.97
N ALA A 46 -27.73 -5.00 9.66
CA ALA A 46 -28.76 -4.33 8.86
C ALA A 46 -30.12 -4.28 9.56
N LYS A 47 -30.59 -5.41 10.10
CA LYS A 47 -31.84 -5.50 10.88
C LYS A 47 -31.93 -4.49 12.03
N ARG A 48 -30.86 -4.32 12.82
CA ARG A 48 -30.86 -3.38 13.94
C ARG A 48 -30.90 -1.93 13.46
N VAL A 49 -30.17 -1.64 12.39
CA VAL A 49 -30.05 -0.29 11.83
C VAL A 49 -31.36 0.14 11.19
N VAL A 50 -31.95 -0.68 10.32
CA VAL A 50 -33.22 -0.35 9.64
C VAL A 50 -34.34 -0.12 10.67
N LEU A 51 -34.46 -0.98 11.68
CA LEU A 51 -35.48 -0.82 12.73
C LEU A 51 -35.27 0.45 13.57
N ALA A 52 -34.02 0.81 13.90
CA ALA A 52 -33.72 2.01 14.67
C ALA A 52 -33.89 3.30 13.87
N LEU A 53 -33.58 3.26 12.57
CA LEU A 53 -33.60 4.44 11.71
C LEU A 53 -35.00 4.93 11.37
N SER A 54 -36.00 4.04 11.30
CA SER A 54 -37.36 4.43 10.92
C SER A 54 -37.90 5.61 11.75
N PRO A 55 -37.95 5.55 13.10
CA PRO A 55 -38.39 6.70 13.91
C PRO A 55 -37.39 7.87 13.94
N MET A 56 -36.09 7.59 13.77
CA MET A 56 -35.07 8.64 13.77
C MET A 56 -35.14 9.52 12.52
N LEU A 57 -35.35 8.92 11.34
CA LEU A 57 -35.45 9.64 10.07
C LEU A 57 -36.67 10.57 10.05
N GLU A 58 -37.78 10.16 10.66
CA GLU A 58 -38.94 11.03 10.84
C GLU A 58 -38.59 12.28 11.68
N THR A 59 -37.87 12.08 12.79
CA THR A 59 -37.39 13.20 13.62
C THR A 59 -36.40 14.11 12.89
N LEU A 60 -35.52 13.53 12.08
CA LEU A 60 -34.47 14.25 11.34
C LEU A 60 -35.05 15.07 10.18
N ARG A 61 -36.11 14.58 9.52
CA ARG A 61 -36.82 15.32 8.47
C ARG A 61 -37.39 16.63 8.99
N ASN A 62 -37.91 16.65 10.22
CA ASN A 62 -38.38 17.87 10.90
C ASN A 62 -37.27 18.90 11.19
N LYS A 63 -36.01 18.53 10.94
CA LYS A 63 -34.83 19.40 11.06
C LYS A 63 -34.14 19.65 9.71
N HIS A 64 -34.83 19.41 8.59
CA HIS A 64 -34.28 19.55 7.23
C HIS A 64 -33.05 18.66 6.98
N MET A 65 -32.98 17.53 7.70
CA MET A 65 -31.99 16.48 7.48
C MET A 65 -32.67 15.30 6.78
N VAL A 66 -32.16 14.92 5.61
CA VAL A 66 -32.80 13.92 4.76
C VAL A 66 -31.84 12.77 4.48
N LEU A 67 -32.41 11.57 4.41
CA LEU A 67 -31.68 10.41 3.91
C LEU A 67 -31.33 10.68 2.44
N TYR A 68 -30.06 10.48 2.11
CA TYR A 68 -29.56 10.64 0.74
C TYR A 68 -29.34 9.29 0.08
N ASP A 69 -28.58 8.41 0.76
CA ASP A 69 -28.37 7.05 0.29
C ASP A 69 -28.19 6.03 1.41
N ILE A 70 -28.49 4.77 1.07
CA ILE A 70 -28.19 3.60 1.88
C ILE A 70 -27.37 2.61 1.06
N ASP A 71 -26.22 2.21 1.60
CA ASP A 71 -25.35 1.21 0.99
C ASP A 71 -25.52 -0.16 1.68
N MET A 72 -25.77 -1.17 0.85
CA MET A 72 -25.74 -2.58 1.25
C MET A 72 -24.68 -3.33 0.49
N THR A 73 -24.03 -4.27 1.18
CA THR A 73 -22.94 -5.04 0.59
C THR A 73 -23.10 -6.52 0.84
N ARG A 74 -22.71 -7.32 -0.15
CA ARG A 74 -22.52 -8.76 -0.04
C ARG A 74 -21.17 -9.13 -0.61
N ASP A 75 -20.39 -9.83 0.19
CA ASP A 75 -19.16 -10.45 -0.28
C ASP A 75 -19.51 -11.76 -1.00
N CYS A 76 -19.00 -11.91 -2.22
CA CYS A 76 -19.16 -13.08 -3.07
C CYS A 76 -17.81 -13.80 -3.18
N ARG A 77 -17.81 -15.13 -3.06
CA ARG A 77 -16.64 -15.94 -3.40
C ARG A 77 -16.35 -15.79 -4.90
N TYR A 78 -15.09 -15.92 -5.28
CA TYR A 78 -14.59 -15.79 -6.65
C TYR A 78 -14.47 -14.35 -7.13
N VAL A 79 -13.66 -14.17 -8.16
CA VAL A 79 -13.32 -12.88 -8.76
C VAL A 79 -14.07 -12.70 -10.07
N THR A 80 -14.56 -11.48 -10.28
CA THR A 80 -15.16 -11.03 -11.53
C THR A 80 -14.34 -9.88 -12.10
N GLU A 81 -14.19 -9.83 -13.41
CA GLU A 81 -13.56 -8.72 -14.13
C GLU A 81 -14.60 -7.83 -14.80
N ARG A 82 -14.28 -6.54 -14.99
CA ARG A 82 -15.20 -5.57 -15.60
C ARG A 82 -15.75 -6.06 -16.92
N ARG A 83 -14.90 -6.55 -17.82
CA ARG A 83 -15.30 -7.04 -19.15
C ARG A 83 -16.39 -8.11 -19.08
N LEU A 84 -16.28 -9.05 -18.14
CA LEU A 84 -17.26 -10.13 -17.98
C LEU A 84 -18.56 -9.60 -17.38
N VAL A 85 -18.45 -8.74 -16.37
CA VAL A 85 -19.60 -8.12 -15.69
C VAL A 85 -20.30 -7.08 -16.56
N GLU A 86 -19.66 -6.53 -17.59
CA GLU A 86 -20.31 -5.65 -18.57
C GLU A 86 -21.03 -6.46 -19.65
N GLN A 87 -20.39 -7.51 -20.16
CA GLN A 87 -20.99 -8.37 -21.20
C GLN A 87 -22.19 -9.17 -20.67
N HIS A 88 -22.16 -9.60 -19.41
CA HIS A 88 -23.20 -10.44 -18.84
C HIS A 88 -24.56 -9.75 -18.72
N PRO A 89 -24.69 -8.54 -18.13
CA PRO A 89 -25.94 -7.77 -18.13
C PRO A 89 -26.42 -7.43 -19.54
N LEU A 90 -25.52 -7.08 -20.48
CA LEU A 90 -25.89 -6.81 -21.87
C LEU A 90 -26.57 -8.02 -22.53
N ARG A 91 -26.06 -9.23 -22.31
CA ARG A 91 -26.69 -10.48 -22.78
C ARG A 91 -28.06 -10.75 -22.14
N ASN A 92 -28.32 -10.16 -20.99
CA ASN A 92 -29.59 -10.22 -20.28
C ASN A 92 -30.47 -8.97 -20.50
N GLY A 93 -30.18 -8.18 -21.56
CA GLY A 93 -30.99 -7.02 -21.95
C GLY A 93 -30.78 -5.75 -21.11
N ILE A 94 -29.76 -5.71 -20.25
CA ILE A 94 -29.48 -4.57 -19.37
C ILE A 94 -28.44 -3.66 -20.00
N THR A 95 -28.84 -2.43 -20.36
CA THR A 95 -27.98 -1.44 -21.06
C THR A 95 -27.51 -0.28 -20.19
N THR A 96 -27.87 -0.28 -18.90
CA THR A 96 -27.62 0.82 -17.94
C THR A 96 -26.23 0.81 -17.29
N VAL A 97 -25.24 0.22 -17.96
CA VAL A 97 -23.85 0.17 -17.48
C VAL A 97 -23.24 1.57 -17.49
N ILE A 98 -22.62 1.95 -16.38
CA ILE A 98 -21.96 3.25 -16.21
C ILE A 98 -20.55 3.18 -16.82
N GLN A 99 -20.29 4.05 -17.78
CA GLN A 99 -18.99 4.18 -18.46
C GLN A 99 -18.02 5.02 -17.60
N ASP A 100 -17.52 4.43 -16.52
CA ASP A 100 -16.63 5.04 -15.52
C ASP A 100 -15.25 4.36 -15.42
N ARG A 101 -14.85 3.59 -16.44
CA ARG A 101 -13.57 2.85 -16.46
C ARG A 101 -12.37 3.72 -16.06
N SER A 102 -12.29 4.95 -16.58
CA SER A 102 -11.21 5.90 -16.24
C SER A 102 -11.23 6.42 -14.80
N ARG A 103 -12.27 6.11 -14.01
CA ARG A 103 -12.39 6.48 -12.59
C ARG A 103 -12.19 5.29 -11.67
N VAL A 104 -12.68 4.12 -12.06
CA VAL A 104 -12.76 2.93 -11.17
C VAL A 104 -11.86 1.78 -11.60
N GLY A 105 -11.34 1.79 -12.83
CA GLY A 105 -10.45 0.77 -13.37
C GLY A 105 -11.17 -0.46 -13.92
N ASP A 106 -10.39 -1.50 -14.22
CA ASP A 106 -10.86 -2.74 -14.86
C ASP A 106 -11.43 -3.78 -13.88
N HIS A 107 -11.36 -3.48 -12.59
CA HIS A 107 -11.76 -4.36 -11.50
C HIS A 107 -13.02 -3.89 -10.78
N CYS A 108 -13.75 -2.95 -11.38
CA CYS A 108 -14.98 -2.40 -10.85
C CYS A 108 -15.93 -2.02 -11.99
N THR A 109 -17.19 -2.39 -11.86
CA THR A 109 -18.28 -2.04 -12.77
C THR A 109 -19.46 -1.54 -11.97
N SER A 110 -20.10 -0.49 -12.47
CA SER A 110 -21.35 0.04 -11.90
C SER A 110 -22.43 0.05 -12.96
N ARG A 111 -23.69 -0.17 -12.57
CA ARG A 111 -24.88 0.04 -13.40
C ARG A 111 -26.01 0.64 -12.58
N MET A 112 -26.91 1.36 -13.22
CA MET A 112 -28.18 1.74 -12.61
C MET A 112 -29.22 0.63 -12.82
N GLY A 113 -30.27 0.60 -12.00
CA GLY A 113 -31.46 -0.16 -12.34
C GLY A 113 -32.14 0.40 -13.59
N SER A 114 -32.91 -0.44 -14.27
CA SER A 114 -33.49 -0.15 -15.59
C SER A 114 -35.01 0.02 -15.56
N SER A 115 -35.67 -0.33 -14.45
CA SER A 115 -37.12 -0.15 -14.26
C SER A 115 -37.40 1.07 -13.39
N ASP A 116 -38.63 1.57 -13.40
CA ASP A 116 -39.04 2.68 -12.52
C ASP A 116 -38.81 2.40 -11.04
N ASP A 117 -39.02 1.16 -10.60
CA ASP A 117 -38.79 0.74 -9.22
C ASP A 117 -37.30 0.63 -8.85
N THR A 118 -36.41 0.53 -9.84
CA THR A 118 -34.98 0.28 -9.61
C THR A 118 -34.07 1.38 -10.14
N LYS A 119 -34.58 2.40 -10.85
CA LYS A 119 -33.79 3.48 -11.43
C LYS A 119 -32.99 4.28 -10.40
N ASN A 120 -33.43 4.28 -9.14
CA ASN A 120 -32.74 4.89 -8.01
C ASN A 120 -31.77 3.95 -7.29
N ILE A 121 -31.56 2.73 -7.81
CA ILE A 121 -30.63 1.75 -7.23
C ILE A 121 -29.42 1.64 -8.15
N ARG A 122 -28.23 1.88 -7.60
CA ARG A 122 -26.96 1.59 -8.26
C ARG A 122 -26.43 0.25 -7.80
N TYR A 123 -26.15 -0.62 -8.76
CA TYR A 123 -25.52 -1.91 -8.55
C TYR A 123 -24.05 -1.80 -8.94
N LYS A 124 -23.16 -2.15 -8.01
CA LYS A 124 -21.72 -2.08 -8.21
C LYS A 124 -21.10 -3.42 -7.84
N VAL A 125 -20.26 -3.93 -8.74
CA VAL A 125 -19.54 -5.18 -8.54
C VAL A 125 -18.07 -4.92 -8.74
N TYR A 126 -17.25 -5.37 -7.81
CA TYR A 126 -15.81 -5.13 -7.89
C TYR A 126 -14.99 -6.21 -7.20
N ASN A 127 -13.81 -6.50 -7.74
CA ASN A 127 -12.81 -7.31 -7.06
C ASN A 127 -12.34 -6.55 -5.82
N LYS A 128 -12.70 -7.05 -4.63
CA LYS A 128 -12.47 -6.31 -3.39
C LYS A 128 -10.99 -6.18 -3.09
N PHE A 129 -10.21 -7.24 -3.30
CA PHE A 129 -8.77 -7.23 -3.03
C PHE A 129 -8.05 -6.25 -3.95
N VAL A 130 -8.29 -6.32 -5.26
CA VAL A 130 -7.63 -5.41 -6.20
C VAL A 130 -8.07 -3.96 -5.97
N GLN A 131 -9.35 -3.70 -5.68
CA GLN A 131 -9.80 -2.34 -5.35
C GLN A 131 -9.21 -1.81 -4.04
N ILE A 132 -8.86 -2.66 -3.07
CA ILE A 132 -8.09 -2.24 -1.89
C ILE A 132 -6.70 -1.73 -2.30
N LEU A 133 -6.08 -2.33 -3.31
CA LEU A 133 -4.77 -1.92 -3.81
C LEU A 133 -4.86 -0.67 -4.69
N GLU A 134 -5.89 -0.59 -5.53
CA GLU A 134 -6.03 0.41 -6.59
C GLU A 134 -6.87 1.63 -6.23
N SER A 135 -7.62 1.63 -5.11
CA SER A 135 -8.51 2.73 -4.73
C SER A 135 -8.17 3.35 -3.37
N ALA A 136 -7.79 4.65 -3.39
CA ALA A 136 -7.35 5.40 -2.22
C ALA A 136 -8.45 5.57 -1.18
N GLU A 137 -9.71 5.67 -1.61
CA GLU A 137 -10.86 5.74 -0.72
C GLU A 137 -11.05 4.44 0.06
N VAL A 138 -10.89 3.30 -0.61
CA VAL A 138 -10.99 1.97 0.02
C VAL A 138 -9.77 1.75 0.92
N ARG A 139 -8.58 2.15 0.46
CA ARG A 139 -7.31 2.03 1.18
C ARG A 139 -7.15 3.01 2.35
N LYS A 140 -7.90 4.12 2.40
CA LYS A 140 -7.89 5.09 3.51
C LYS A 140 -8.18 4.42 4.85
N SER A 141 -8.99 3.37 4.84
CA SER A 141 -9.29 2.54 6.02
C SER A 141 -8.10 1.68 6.50
N LEU A 142 -7.19 1.30 5.60
CA LEU A 142 -6.02 0.44 5.85
C LEU A 142 -4.70 1.23 5.99
N GLY A 143 -4.69 2.48 5.53
CA GLY A 143 -3.48 3.30 5.41
C GLY A 143 -2.59 2.91 4.22
N SER A 144 -1.44 3.55 4.11
CA SER A 144 -0.45 3.31 3.04
C SER A 144 0.54 2.19 3.36
N ARG A 145 0.37 1.51 4.51
CA ARG A 145 1.28 0.49 4.98
C ARG A 145 0.89 -0.88 4.44
N MET A 146 1.92 -1.60 3.98
CA MET A 146 1.77 -2.96 3.51
C MET A 146 1.31 -3.91 4.60
N GLU A 147 1.74 -3.70 5.86
CA GLU A 147 1.28 -4.50 7.00
C GLU A 147 -0.23 -4.44 7.21
N GLY A 148 -0.89 -3.32 6.89
CA GLY A 148 -2.35 -3.19 7.00
C GLY A 148 -3.10 -4.12 6.02
N LEU A 149 -2.46 -4.59 4.96
CA LEU A 149 -3.04 -5.60 4.07
C LEU A 149 -2.98 -7.01 4.66
N VAL A 150 -2.08 -7.26 5.63
CA VAL A 150 -1.77 -8.59 6.16
C VAL A 150 -2.16 -8.74 7.64
N ALA A 151 -2.23 -7.63 8.37
CA ALA A 151 -2.46 -7.55 9.81
C ALA A 151 -3.09 -6.19 10.17
N ASP A 152 -4.34 -5.99 9.78
CA ASP A 152 -5.15 -4.83 10.18
C ASP A 152 -5.77 -5.03 11.57
N ASP A 153 -5.95 -3.94 12.32
CA ASP A 153 -6.57 -3.96 13.66
C ASP A 153 -8.09 -4.26 13.60
N ASP A 154 -8.75 -4.08 12.46
CA ASP A 154 -10.14 -4.50 12.25
C ASP A 154 -10.24 -6.02 12.08
N LYS A 155 -10.45 -6.70 13.21
CA LYS A 155 -10.66 -8.16 13.29
C LYS A 155 -11.75 -8.67 12.34
N ARG A 156 -12.83 -7.92 12.11
CA ARG A 156 -13.93 -8.37 11.22
C ARG A 156 -13.52 -8.25 9.77
N PHE A 157 -12.80 -7.21 9.41
CA PHE A 157 -12.23 -7.06 8.08
C PHE A 157 -11.19 -8.16 7.80
N MET A 158 -10.25 -8.39 8.72
CA MET A 158 -9.24 -9.45 8.58
C MET A 158 -9.85 -10.85 8.50
N ALA A 159 -10.85 -11.15 9.32
CA ALA A 159 -11.54 -12.45 9.25
C ALA A 159 -12.23 -12.67 7.89
N ARG A 160 -12.74 -11.62 7.25
CA ARG A 160 -13.31 -11.70 5.89
C ARG A 160 -12.24 -11.95 4.84
N LEU A 161 -11.15 -11.19 4.86
CA LEU A 161 -10.04 -11.41 3.92
C LEU A 161 -9.49 -12.84 4.04
N LEU A 162 -9.24 -13.31 5.26
CA LEU A 162 -8.71 -14.66 5.49
C LEU A 162 -9.66 -15.76 5.01
N ARG A 163 -10.99 -15.56 5.15
CA ARG A 163 -11.99 -16.52 4.66
C ARG A 163 -11.94 -16.70 3.13
N HIS A 164 -11.56 -15.66 2.40
CA HIS A 164 -11.55 -15.64 0.94
C HIS A 164 -10.14 -15.71 0.35
N LYS A 165 -9.10 -15.90 1.16
CA LYS A 165 -7.69 -15.83 0.73
C LYS A 165 -7.36 -16.77 -0.42
N ASP A 166 -7.94 -17.97 -0.42
CA ASP A 166 -7.61 -19.04 -1.36
C ASP A 166 -8.43 -18.96 -2.66
N HIS A 167 -9.50 -18.16 -2.69
CA HIS A 167 -10.45 -18.13 -3.81
C HIS A 167 -10.71 -16.74 -4.40
N GLY A 168 -10.25 -15.70 -3.70
CA GLY A 168 -10.57 -14.34 -4.06
C GLY A 168 -11.99 -13.94 -3.65
N MET A 169 -12.26 -12.65 -3.79
CA MET A 169 -13.53 -12.06 -3.35
C MET A 169 -13.91 -10.88 -4.23
N SER A 170 -15.05 -10.98 -4.89
CA SER A 170 -15.79 -9.84 -5.40
C SER A 170 -16.79 -9.35 -4.35
N ARG A 171 -17.08 -8.05 -4.39
CA ARG A 171 -18.16 -7.46 -3.60
C ARG A 171 -19.25 -6.95 -4.51
N LEU A 172 -20.48 -7.35 -4.21
CA LEU A 172 -21.69 -6.72 -4.70
C LEU A 172 -22.10 -5.62 -3.71
N GLU A 173 -22.29 -4.41 -4.20
CA GLU A 173 -22.66 -3.21 -3.45
C GLU A 173 -23.88 -2.58 -4.14
N LEU A 174 -24.98 -2.44 -3.39
CA LEU A 174 -26.19 -1.76 -3.84
C LEU A 174 -26.28 -0.45 -3.07
N THR A 175 -26.36 0.66 -3.81
CA THR A 175 -26.66 1.98 -3.26
C THR A 175 -28.09 2.34 -3.62
N PHE A 176 -28.93 2.55 -2.61
CA PHE A 176 -30.32 2.98 -2.75
C PHE A 176 -30.37 4.49 -2.56
N TYR A 177 -30.62 5.24 -3.62
CA TYR A 177 -30.76 6.70 -3.56
C TYR A 177 -32.20 7.09 -3.22
N GLY A 178 -32.34 8.12 -2.40
CA GLY A 178 -33.63 8.72 -2.07
C GLY A 178 -33.86 8.92 -0.58
N SER A 179 -34.94 9.64 -0.28
CA SER A 179 -35.34 10.05 1.08
C SER A 179 -36.10 8.97 1.85
N THR A 180 -36.47 7.86 1.21
CA THR A 180 -37.32 6.81 1.78
C THR A 180 -36.51 5.60 2.22
N LEU A 181 -36.80 5.11 3.44
CA LEU A 181 -36.24 3.88 3.98
C LEU A 181 -37.13 2.71 3.54
N LEU A 182 -36.54 1.69 2.91
CA LEU A 182 -37.24 0.44 2.60
C LEU A 182 -37.29 -0.48 3.83
N SER A 183 -38.19 -1.46 3.79
CA SER A 183 -38.16 -2.55 4.74
C SER A 183 -36.88 -3.40 4.57
N LEU A 184 -36.50 -4.13 5.61
CA LEU A 184 -35.37 -5.04 5.54
C LEU A 184 -35.56 -6.11 4.46
N ASP A 185 -36.78 -6.59 4.27
CA ASP A 185 -37.07 -7.68 3.33
C ASP A 185 -36.94 -7.20 1.88
N GLU A 186 -37.38 -5.98 1.57
CA GLU A 186 -37.17 -5.36 0.25
C GLU A 186 -35.67 -5.18 -0.05
N TYR A 187 -34.93 -4.66 0.92
CA TYR A 187 -33.48 -4.52 0.84
C TYR A 187 -32.76 -5.85 0.54
N LEU A 188 -33.16 -6.92 1.23
CA LEU A 188 -32.61 -8.26 1.02
C LEU A 188 -33.04 -8.84 -0.34
N ALA A 189 -34.29 -8.64 -0.75
CA ALA A 189 -34.80 -9.12 -2.03
C ALA A 189 -34.03 -8.51 -3.22
N HIS A 190 -33.74 -7.20 -3.19
CA HIS A 190 -32.92 -6.56 -4.21
C HIS A 190 -31.50 -7.12 -4.27
N LEU A 191 -30.89 -7.38 -3.10
CA LEU A 191 -29.55 -7.95 -3.01
C LEU A 191 -29.50 -9.39 -3.54
N ASP A 192 -30.51 -10.21 -3.21
CA ASP A 192 -30.62 -11.59 -3.67
C ASP A 192 -30.91 -11.67 -5.18
N HIS A 193 -31.77 -10.78 -5.70
CA HIS A 193 -32.01 -10.67 -7.14
C HIS A 193 -30.72 -10.30 -7.90
N ALA A 194 -29.98 -9.30 -7.41
CA ALA A 194 -28.70 -8.91 -8.00
C ALA A 194 -27.67 -10.04 -7.93
N ARG A 195 -27.65 -10.81 -6.83
CA ARG A 195 -26.79 -11.98 -6.71
C ARG A 195 -27.19 -13.09 -7.68
N ALA A 196 -28.48 -13.36 -7.84
CA ALA A 196 -28.99 -14.36 -8.77
C ALA A 196 -28.59 -14.03 -10.22
N LEU A 197 -28.71 -12.75 -10.63
CA LEU A 197 -28.24 -12.29 -11.93
C LEU A 197 -26.75 -12.57 -12.15
N LEU A 198 -25.92 -12.37 -11.13
CA LEU A 198 -24.48 -12.59 -11.20
C LEU A 198 -24.07 -14.06 -11.08
N SER A 199 -24.95 -14.95 -10.63
CA SER A 199 -24.62 -16.36 -10.40
C SER A 199 -24.24 -17.12 -11.68
N THR A 200 -24.68 -16.63 -12.84
CA THR A 200 -24.35 -17.16 -14.16
C THR A 200 -23.25 -16.38 -14.86
N CYS A 201 -22.73 -15.32 -14.24
CA CYS A 201 -21.58 -14.59 -14.76
C CYS A 201 -20.33 -15.48 -14.65
N PRO A 202 -19.48 -15.55 -15.68
CA PRO A 202 -18.19 -16.20 -15.55
C PRO A 202 -17.38 -15.58 -14.40
N VAL A 203 -16.79 -16.43 -13.56
CA VAL A 203 -15.96 -16.04 -12.42
C VAL A 203 -14.64 -16.81 -12.44
N TYR A 204 -13.64 -16.26 -11.77
CA TYR A 204 -12.35 -16.90 -11.58
C TYR A 204 -12.17 -17.32 -10.12
N ASP A 205 -11.72 -18.55 -9.92
CA ASP A 205 -11.19 -19.02 -8.64
C ASP A 205 -9.71 -18.66 -8.59
N TYR A 206 -9.39 -17.60 -7.85
CA TYR A 206 -8.07 -16.96 -7.93
C TYR A 206 -7.66 -16.46 -6.56
N SER A 207 -6.54 -16.94 -6.03
CA SER A 207 -6.13 -16.62 -4.66
C SER A 207 -5.61 -15.18 -4.54
N TYR A 208 -5.65 -14.62 -3.32
CA TYR A 208 -5.03 -13.32 -3.06
C TYR A 208 -3.52 -13.34 -3.28
N GLU A 209 -2.86 -14.48 -3.07
CA GLU A 209 -1.43 -14.63 -3.33
C GLU A 209 -1.12 -14.51 -4.83
N GLU A 210 -1.89 -15.17 -5.68
CA GLU A 210 -1.72 -15.07 -7.14
C GLU A 210 -2.04 -13.67 -7.65
N MET A 211 -3.16 -13.09 -7.20
CA MET A 211 -3.49 -11.69 -7.51
C MET A 211 -2.37 -10.73 -7.09
N TRP A 212 -1.79 -10.95 -5.91
CA TRP A 212 -0.69 -10.12 -5.42
C TRP A 212 0.55 -10.25 -6.31
N LYS A 213 0.94 -11.49 -6.67
CA LYS A 213 2.07 -11.76 -7.57
C LYS A 213 1.88 -11.10 -8.94
N GLU A 214 0.70 -11.26 -9.54
CA GLU A 214 0.35 -10.64 -10.81
C GLU A 214 0.44 -9.11 -10.73
N ARG A 215 -0.12 -8.51 -9.68
CA ARG A 215 -0.05 -7.05 -9.48
C ARG A 215 1.38 -6.58 -9.26
N ALA A 216 2.18 -7.29 -8.48
CA ALA A 216 3.59 -6.97 -8.29
C ALA A 216 4.39 -7.05 -9.60
N ASN A 217 4.04 -7.98 -10.50
CA ASN A 217 4.69 -8.10 -11.81
C ASN A 217 4.39 -6.91 -12.75
N TYR A 218 3.27 -6.21 -12.58
CA TYR A 218 2.96 -4.98 -13.30
C TYR A 218 3.74 -3.75 -12.80
N ILE A 219 4.43 -3.84 -11.67
CA ILE A 219 5.29 -2.76 -11.19
C ILE A 219 6.63 -2.86 -11.94
N GLU A 220 6.71 -2.12 -13.03
CA GLU A 220 7.91 -2.06 -13.87
C GLU A 220 8.95 -1.09 -13.33
N SER A 221 8.51 0.01 -12.72
CA SER A 221 9.37 1.03 -12.14
C SER A 221 8.65 1.81 -11.04
N MET A 222 9.43 2.59 -10.28
CA MET A 222 8.93 3.50 -9.26
C MET A 222 9.35 4.94 -9.55
N VAL A 223 8.66 5.90 -8.95
CA VAL A 223 9.01 7.33 -9.09
C VAL A 223 9.22 7.94 -7.71
N ALA A 224 10.30 8.72 -7.57
CA ALA A 224 10.57 9.54 -6.40
C ALA A 224 10.75 10.99 -6.81
N VAL A 225 10.00 11.91 -6.20
CA VAL A 225 10.10 13.34 -6.43
C VAL A 225 10.63 14.03 -5.18
N HIS A 226 11.72 14.78 -5.30
CA HIS A 226 12.28 15.56 -4.20
C HIS A 226 12.18 17.06 -4.49
N ILE A 227 11.60 17.79 -3.54
CA ILE A 227 11.44 19.25 -3.55
C ILE A 227 12.32 19.82 -2.42
N PRO A 228 13.58 20.22 -2.70
CA PRO A 228 14.53 20.60 -1.65
C PRO A 228 14.06 21.80 -0.82
N ALA A 229 13.51 22.84 -1.46
CA ALA A 229 13.04 24.05 -0.80
C ALA A 229 11.93 23.76 0.22
N LYS A 230 11.02 22.84 -0.11
CA LYS A 230 9.93 22.41 0.77
C LYS A 230 10.33 21.26 1.72
N LYS A 231 11.60 20.81 1.67
CA LYS A 231 12.10 19.62 2.37
C LYS A 231 11.14 18.42 2.21
N ALA A 232 10.63 18.21 1.00
CA ALA A 232 9.59 17.22 0.74
C ALA A 232 10.12 16.14 -0.19
N PHE A 233 9.84 14.88 0.14
CA PHE A 233 10.17 13.73 -0.71
C PHE A 233 8.92 12.89 -0.89
N ALA A 234 8.42 12.83 -2.11
CA ALA A 234 7.31 11.98 -2.50
C ALA A 234 7.84 10.72 -3.18
N TYR A 235 7.26 9.59 -2.88
CA TYR A 235 7.55 8.31 -3.49
C TYR A 235 6.26 7.69 -4.00
N CYS A 236 6.29 7.08 -5.18
CA CYS A 236 5.18 6.40 -5.82
C CYS A 236 5.65 5.00 -6.25
N HIS A 237 4.99 3.96 -5.72
CA HIS A 237 5.24 2.56 -6.10
C HIS A 237 4.14 1.95 -6.96
N TRP A 238 3.02 2.68 -7.12
CA TRP A 238 1.93 2.23 -7.95
C TRP A 238 1.29 3.42 -8.62
N TRP A 239 1.19 3.35 -9.94
CA TRP A 239 0.39 4.27 -10.72
C TRP A 239 -0.47 3.46 -11.67
N ASN A 240 -1.78 3.63 -11.55
CA ASN A 240 -2.71 2.99 -12.45
C ASN A 240 -2.95 3.93 -13.64
N SER A 241 -2.45 3.55 -14.82
CA SER A 241 -2.53 4.35 -16.05
C SER A 241 -3.98 4.57 -16.52
N VAL A 242 -4.88 3.65 -16.23
CA VAL A 242 -6.31 3.74 -16.60
C VAL A 242 -7.03 4.80 -15.76
N THR A 243 -6.76 4.84 -14.46
CA THR A 243 -7.47 5.72 -13.50
C THR A 243 -6.70 6.97 -13.10
N SER A 244 -5.44 7.06 -13.49
CA SER A 244 -4.48 8.05 -13.01
C SER A 244 -4.25 8.05 -11.49
N LYS A 245 -4.77 7.07 -10.76
CA LYS A 245 -4.59 6.95 -9.30
C LYS A 245 -3.15 6.55 -8.98
N LYS A 246 -2.58 7.21 -7.97
CA LYS A 246 -1.19 7.04 -7.54
C LYS A 246 -1.16 6.58 -6.08
N TYR A 247 -0.31 5.61 -5.76
CA TYR A 247 -0.02 5.19 -4.39
C TYR A 247 1.45 5.32 -4.07
N GLY A 248 1.65 5.78 -2.85
CA GLY A 248 2.92 6.31 -2.47
C GLY A 248 2.93 6.81 -1.05
N TYR A 249 4.02 7.49 -0.72
CA TYR A 249 4.20 8.12 0.57
C TYR A 249 4.88 9.48 0.37
N ILE A 250 4.49 10.47 1.18
CA ILE A 250 5.11 11.79 1.19
C ILE A 250 5.78 12.00 2.54
N TRP A 251 7.08 12.22 2.50
CA TRP A 251 7.88 12.66 3.62
C TRP A 251 7.99 14.18 3.64
N LYS A 252 7.86 14.73 4.85
CA LYS A 252 8.19 16.12 5.16
C LYS A 252 9.52 16.17 5.91
N ASN A 253 10.16 17.34 5.92
CA ASN A 253 11.44 17.59 6.59
C ASN A 253 12.61 16.73 6.07
N VAL A 254 12.59 16.34 4.80
CA VAL A 254 13.67 15.61 4.13
C VAL A 254 14.69 16.59 3.58
N GLY A 255 15.89 16.60 4.16
CA GLY A 255 17.05 17.27 3.58
C GLY A 255 17.77 16.38 2.55
N SER A 256 18.56 16.99 1.67
CA SER A 256 19.27 16.31 0.58
C SER A 256 20.12 15.11 1.02
N LYS A 257 20.70 15.15 2.23
CA LYS A 257 21.52 14.05 2.79
C LYS A 257 20.71 12.77 3.07
N LEU A 258 19.38 12.87 3.24
CA LEU A 258 18.51 11.75 3.54
C LEU A 258 17.96 11.07 2.28
N VAL A 259 18.01 11.75 1.13
CA VAL A 259 17.45 11.25 -0.14
C VAL A 259 18.05 9.92 -0.59
N PRO A 260 19.39 9.71 -0.61
CA PRO A 260 19.95 8.43 -1.01
C PRO A 260 19.46 7.27 -0.13
N LEU A 261 19.31 7.51 1.17
CA LEU A 261 18.77 6.52 2.10
C LEU A 261 17.30 6.19 1.78
N LEU A 262 16.48 7.21 1.50
CA LEU A 262 15.08 6.98 1.12
C LEU A 262 14.98 6.18 -0.19
N LEU A 263 15.77 6.53 -1.21
CA LEU A 263 15.83 5.79 -2.47
C LEU A 263 16.23 4.32 -2.24
N ALA A 264 17.23 4.05 -1.40
CA ALA A 264 17.65 2.69 -1.07
C ALA A 264 16.60 1.86 -0.31
N ASN A 265 15.76 2.51 0.51
CA ASN A 265 14.68 1.85 1.25
C ASN A 265 13.44 1.60 0.38
N TYR A 266 13.19 2.47 -0.59
CA TYR A 266 12.05 2.40 -1.47
C TYR A 266 12.31 1.64 -2.78
N SER A 267 13.50 1.07 -2.96
CA SER A 267 13.78 0.21 -4.11
C SER A 267 13.20 -1.18 -3.90
N PHE A 268 12.20 -1.50 -4.71
CA PHE A 268 11.68 -2.86 -4.87
C PHE A 268 12.68 -3.66 -5.70
N ASN A 269 13.57 -4.39 -5.03
CA ASN A 269 14.49 -5.34 -5.66
C ASN A 269 15.21 -4.74 -6.89
N ASP A 270 15.03 -5.37 -8.05
CA ASP A 270 15.61 -5.17 -9.38
C ASP A 270 14.87 -4.12 -10.24
N ARG A 271 13.83 -3.44 -9.71
CA ARG A 271 13.07 -2.44 -10.46
C ARG A 271 13.69 -1.04 -10.32
N PRO A 272 13.82 -0.27 -11.42
CA PRO A 272 14.38 1.07 -11.39
C PRO A 272 13.50 2.06 -10.62
N ILE A 273 14.13 3.01 -9.93
CA ILE A 273 13.48 4.22 -9.41
C ILE A 273 13.87 5.42 -10.26
N HIS A 274 12.89 6.05 -10.91
CA HIS A 274 13.02 7.36 -11.52
C HIS A 274 13.00 8.43 -10.43
N TYR A 275 14.15 9.02 -10.14
CA TYR A 275 14.30 10.11 -9.20
C TYR A 275 14.31 11.46 -9.93
N ILE A 276 13.35 12.31 -9.56
CA ILE A 276 13.15 13.62 -10.14
C ILE A 276 13.34 14.65 -9.02
N LYS A 277 14.36 15.49 -9.16
CA LYS A 277 14.54 16.66 -8.30
C LYS A 277 13.88 17.85 -8.97
N VAL A 278 12.98 18.50 -8.27
CA VAL A 278 12.23 19.65 -8.81
C VAL A 278 12.38 20.88 -7.94
N LYS A 279 12.26 22.04 -8.59
CA LYS A 279 12.03 23.33 -7.96
C LYS A 279 10.55 23.66 -8.18
N VAL A 280 9.94 24.25 -7.16
CA VAL A 280 8.58 24.78 -7.28
C VAL A 280 8.68 26.25 -6.92
N ASP A 281 8.22 27.11 -7.81
CA ASP A 281 8.18 28.55 -7.56
C ASP A 281 6.97 28.96 -6.70
N ASP A 282 6.83 30.27 -6.46
CA ASP A 282 5.74 30.82 -5.64
C ASP A 282 4.38 30.75 -6.33
N ALA A 283 4.35 30.66 -7.68
CA ALA A 283 3.14 30.44 -8.47
C ALA A 283 2.71 28.97 -8.50
N GLY A 284 3.58 28.05 -8.07
CA GLY A 284 3.34 26.61 -8.08
C GLY A 284 3.83 25.90 -9.34
N GLU A 285 4.51 26.62 -10.24
CA GLU A 285 5.11 26.05 -11.45
C GLU A 285 6.29 25.14 -11.06
N VAL A 286 6.39 24.01 -11.76
CA VAL A 286 7.34 22.94 -11.44
C VAL A 286 8.44 22.89 -12.50
N GLU A 287 9.67 23.18 -12.08
CA GLU A 287 10.87 23.06 -12.91
C GLU A 287 11.65 21.80 -12.53
N ILE A 288 11.95 20.94 -13.51
CA ILE A 288 12.78 19.75 -13.28
C ILE A 288 14.26 20.17 -13.26
N ILE A 289 14.89 20.10 -12.09
CA ILE A 289 16.31 20.41 -11.92
C ILE A 289 17.21 19.24 -12.37
N SER A 290 16.79 18.01 -12.06
CA SER A 290 17.55 16.82 -12.45
C SER A 290 16.66 15.60 -12.47
N GLU A 291 16.86 14.74 -13.45
CA GLU A 291 16.29 13.41 -13.52
C GLU A 291 17.41 12.37 -13.50
N LYS A 292 17.24 11.32 -12.69
CA LYS A 292 18.18 10.20 -12.59
C LYS A 292 17.41 8.91 -12.41
N VAL A 293 17.92 7.83 -12.97
CA VAL A 293 17.41 6.48 -12.71
C VAL A 293 18.36 5.79 -11.73
N TYR A 294 17.79 5.22 -10.67
CA TYR A 294 18.53 4.40 -9.71
C TYR A 294 18.09 2.95 -9.85
N GLU A 295 19.04 2.10 -10.17
CA GLU A 295 18.87 0.66 -10.16
C GLU A 295 19.62 0.06 -8.99
N ARG A 296 19.08 -1.01 -8.43
CA ARG A 296 19.72 -1.72 -7.34
C ARG A 296 20.71 -2.72 -7.94
N GLU A 297 21.97 -2.62 -7.54
CA GLU A 297 22.96 -3.63 -7.92
C GLU A 297 22.53 -5.01 -7.42
N SER A 298 22.67 -6.01 -8.28
CA SER A 298 22.36 -7.41 -7.95
C SER A 298 23.10 -7.84 -6.67
N GLY A 299 22.36 -8.44 -5.74
CA GLY A 299 22.88 -8.87 -4.45
C GLY A 299 22.77 -7.86 -3.30
N CYS A 300 22.44 -6.59 -3.55
CA CYS A 300 22.10 -5.65 -2.48
C CYS A 300 20.79 -6.07 -1.80
N ALA A 301 20.84 -6.48 -0.53
CA ALA A 301 19.61 -6.78 0.23
C ALA A 301 18.87 -5.52 0.69
N ALA A 302 17.54 -5.54 0.65
CA ALA A 302 16.70 -4.49 1.22
C ALA A 302 17.07 -4.23 2.69
N MET A 303 17.19 -2.95 3.07
CA MET A 303 17.00 -2.59 4.46
C MET A 303 15.55 -2.93 4.79
N THR A 304 15.36 -3.86 5.73
CA THR A 304 14.03 -4.33 6.13
C THR A 304 13.08 -3.13 6.34
N LEU A 305 11.94 -3.12 5.63
CA LEU A 305 10.83 -2.22 5.94
C LEU A 305 10.29 -2.60 7.32
N VAL A 306 10.69 -1.86 8.35
CA VAL A 306 10.11 -2.02 9.69
C VAL A 306 8.97 -1.03 9.82
N ALA A 307 7.80 -1.52 10.22
CA ALA A 307 6.69 -0.70 10.69
C ALA A 307 7.18 0.25 11.80
N GLY A 308 7.41 1.52 11.49
CA GLY A 308 7.76 2.51 12.51
C GLY A 308 6.61 2.70 13.52
N LYS A 309 6.89 3.21 14.72
CA LYS A 309 5.84 3.52 15.72
C LYS A 309 4.83 4.60 15.26
N THR A 310 5.14 5.35 14.20
CA THR A 310 4.44 6.60 13.80
C THR A 310 3.63 6.51 12.49
N LYS A 311 2.96 5.39 12.20
CA LYS A 311 2.08 5.22 11.03
C LYS A 311 2.70 5.45 9.62
N GLY A 312 4.00 5.75 9.47
CA GLY A 312 4.76 5.72 8.20
C GLY A 312 5.75 4.55 8.08
N MET A 313 6.14 4.18 6.84
CA MET A 313 7.26 3.24 6.59
C MET A 313 8.59 3.95 6.87
N PHE A 314 8.90 4.20 8.14
CA PHE A 314 10.10 4.94 8.53
C PHE A 314 11.32 4.02 8.45
N PRO A 315 12.46 4.44 7.88
CA PRO A 315 13.72 3.80 8.20
C PRO A 315 14.00 4.01 9.68
N SER A 316 13.70 3.02 10.53
CA SER A 316 14.01 3.10 11.96
C SER A 316 15.47 3.50 12.12
N ARG A 317 15.66 4.71 12.66
CA ARG A 317 16.93 5.41 12.77
C ARG A 317 17.33 5.59 14.23
N ASP A 318 16.81 4.75 15.13
CA ASP A 318 17.23 4.78 16.53
C ASP A 318 18.71 4.38 16.72
N THR A 319 19.47 4.11 15.64
CA THR A 319 20.89 3.76 15.74
C THR A 319 21.83 4.25 14.62
N CYS A 320 21.47 5.15 13.69
CA CYS A 320 22.36 5.41 12.54
C CYS A 320 22.62 6.90 12.23
N GLU A 321 23.60 7.48 12.92
CA GLU A 321 24.38 8.61 12.42
C GLU A 321 25.55 8.11 11.56
N GLY A 322 25.76 8.73 10.39
CA GLY A 322 26.97 8.57 9.57
C GLY A 322 26.85 7.60 8.38
N LEU A 323 26.68 8.15 7.17
CA LEU A 323 26.99 7.48 5.91
C LEU A 323 27.94 8.39 5.12
N VAL A 324 29.16 7.91 4.91
CA VAL A 324 30.14 8.50 3.98
C VAL A 324 29.89 7.86 2.62
N MET A 325 29.64 8.68 1.60
CA MET A 325 29.77 8.26 0.21
C MET A 325 31.24 8.40 -0.17
N SER A 326 31.91 7.32 -0.59
CA SER A 326 33.26 7.44 -1.15
C SER A 326 33.16 7.87 -2.62
N SER A 327 33.56 9.10 -2.90
CA SER A 327 34.15 9.44 -4.19
C SER A 327 35.48 8.70 -4.33
N ARG A 328 35.76 8.15 -5.50
CA ARG A 328 37.06 7.53 -5.83
C ARG A 328 38.19 8.54 -5.61
N SER A 329 39.10 8.25 -4.68
CA SER A 329 40.49 8.76 -4.70
C SER A 329 41.42 7.90 -3.84
N HIS A 330 42.49 7.47 -4.49
CA HIS A 330 43.81 6.98 -4.06
C HIS A 330 44.17 6.87 -2.57
N GLU A 331 44.82 5.74 -2.28
CA GLU A 331 45.78 5.41 -1.20
C GLU A 331 45.39 5.70 0.27
N GLY A 332 45.41 4.66 1.11
CA GLY A 332 45.23 4.82 2.55
C GLY A 332 45.55 3.57 3.37
N TYR A 333 46.71 3.58 4.02
CA TYR A 333 47.18 2.57 4.99
C TYR A 333 46.24 2.45 6.20
N VAL A 334 45.87 1.23 6.63
CA VAL A 334 45.20 0.98 7.92
C VAL A 334 46.26 0.69 8.99
N ARG A 335 46.71 1.72 9.69
CA ARG A 335 47.82 1.59 10.65
C ARG A 335 47.42 1.08 12.04
N TRP A 336 46.14 0.98 12.38
CA TRP A 336 45.67 0.46 13.68
C TRP A 336 44.22 -0.05 13.58
N MET A 337 43.94 -1.32 13.93
CA MET A 337 42.59 -1.68 14.44
C MET A 337 42.48 -1.18 15.88
N LYS A 338 42.41 0.14 16.07
CA LYS A 338 41.87 0.71 17.29
C LYS A 338 40.37 0.38 17.31
N LYS A 339 39.85 -0.04 18.47
CA LYS A 339 38.42 -0.22 18.76
C LYS A 339 37.65 0.92 18.08
N PRO A 340 37.02 0.70 16.91
CA PRO A 340 36.40 1.78 16.16
C PRO A 340 35.19 2.24 16.97
N HIS A 341 34.93 3.55 17.00
CA HIS A 341 33.73 4.10 17.62
C HIS A 341 32.50 3.27 17.21
N SER A 342 31.69 2.92 18.23
CA SER A 342 30.51 2.04 18.16
C SER A 342 29.44 2.47 17.13
N THR A 343 29.58 3.63 16.50
CA THR A 343 28.63 4.23 15.56
C THR A 343 28.75 3.69 14.13
N LEU A 344 29.89 3.08 13.73
CA LEU A 344 30.05 2.49 12.38
C LEU A 344 29.25 1.20 12.17
N PHE A 345 28.95 0.49 13.27
CA PHE A 345 28.48 -0.89 13.28
C PHE A 345 27.19 -1.04 14.09
N THR A 346 26.17 -0.25 13.76
CA THR A 346 24.83 -0.45 14.30
C THR A 346 24.02 -1.41 13.43
N THR A 347 23.26 -2.31 14.07
CA THR A 347 22.53 -3.38 13.41
C THR A 347 21.45 -2.86 12.45
N GLY A 348 21.72 -2.90 11.16
CA GLY A 348 20.67 -3.01 10.15
C GLY A 348 20.21 -4.47 10.05
N TYR A 349 18.90 -4.72 10.08
CA TYR A 349 18.34 -6.01 9.67
C TYR A 349 18.49 -6.12 8.15
N ASN A 350 19.70 -6.40 7.69
CA ASN A 350 20.04 -6.61 6.29
C ASN A 350 19.99 -8.12 6.02
N ILE A 351 19.09 -8.55 5.13
CA ILE A 351 18.81 -9.96 4.85
C ILE A 351 19.64 -10.42 3.65
N LEU A 352 20.68 -11.20 3.85
CA LEU A 352 21.47 -11.78 2.73
C LEU A 352 20.57 -12.49 1.71
N VAL A 353 20.83 -12.27 0.43
CA VAL A 353 20.08 -12.89 -0.67
C VAL A 353 20.67 -14.28 -0.96
N PRO A 354 19.85 -15.35 -0.97
CA PRO A 354 20.32 -16.68 -1.35
C PRO A 354 20.87 -16.74 -2.78
N GLY A 355 21.96 -17.48 -2.98
CA GLY A 355 22.66 -17.60 -4.26
C GLY A 355 23.55 -16.40 -4.59
N THR A 356 23.58 -15.37 -3.75
CA THR A 356 24.41 -14.18 -3.98
C THR A 356 25.75 -14.30 -3.28
N GLU A 357 26.80 -13.94 -4.02
CA GLU A 357 28.14 -13.80 -3.50
C GLU A 357 28.43 -12.37 -3.06
N TYR A 358 29.07 -12.23 -1.90
CA TYR A 358 29.39 -10.97 -1.28
C TYR A 358 30.88 -10.85 -1.02
N THR A 359 31.45 -9.69 -1.36
CA THR A 359 32.84 -9.34 -1.06
C THR A 359 32.89 -8.45 0.18
N VAL A 360 33.60 -8.85 1.23
CA VAL A 360 33.81 -8.05 2.44
C VAL A 360 34.89 -7.01 2.20
N VAL A 361 34.59 -5.74 2.49
CA VAL A 361 35.52 -4.60 2.37
C VAL A 361 35.86 -3.96 3.70
N ALA A 362 35.07 -4.19 4.75
CA ALA A 362 35.41 -3.78 6.12
C ALA A 362 34.76 -4.70 7.16
N ALA A 363 35.30 -4.72 8.37
CA ALA A 363 34.77 -5.49 9.48
C ALA A 363 35.09 -4.84 10.83
N GLY A 364 34.25 -5.07 11.83
CA GLY A 364 34.47 -4.62 13.21
C GLY A 364 33.60 -5.35 14.21
N LEU A 365 33.93 -5.23 15.49
CA LEU A 365 33.13 -5.76 16.60
C LEU A 365 32.20 -4.68 17.14
N ALA A 366 30.94 -5.04 17.36
CA ALA A 366 29.97 -4.16 18.01
C ALA A 366 28.99 -4.95 18.89
N ASP A 367 28.51 -4.28 19.93
CA ASP A 367 27.58 -4.88 20.88
C ASP A 367 26.14 -4.79 20.37
N PHE A 368 25.43 -5.92 20.40
CA PHE A 368 24.03 -6.01 20.09
C PHE A 368 23.29 -6.83 21.15
N ARG A 369 22.33 -6.21 21.82
CA ARG A 369 21.54 -6.82 22.91
C ARG A 369 22.43 -7.51 23.97
N GLY A 370 23.47 -6.79 24.43
CA GLY A 370 24.37 -7.24 25.49
C GLY A 370 25.42 -8.28 25.08
N ASN A 371 25.55 -8.60 23.78
CA ASN A 371 26.57 -9.53 23.28
C ASN A 371 27.36 -8.87 22.14
N SER A 372 28.68 -9.06 22.10
CA SER A 372 29.53 -8.57 21.01
C SER A 372 29.42 -9.50 19.80
N TYR A 373 29.20 -8.92 18.61
CA TYR A 373 29.18 -9.65 17.34
C TYR A 373 30.14 -9.01 16.35
N TRP A 374 30.61 -9.81 15.40
CA TRP A 374 31.25 -9.27 14.20
C TRP A 374 30.21 -8.62 13.29
N HIS A 375 30.55 -7.46 12.76
CA HIS A 375 29.79 -6.74 11.76
C HIS A 375 30.67 -6.55 10.54
N LEU A 376 30.19 -7.00 9.38
CA LEU A 376 30.90 -6.94 8.10
C LEU A 376 30.24 -5.90 7.20
N VAL A 377 31.04 -5.18 6.44
CA VAL A 377 30.61 -4.27 5.36
C VAL A 377 31.03 -4.91 4.05
N THR A 378 30.08 -5.07 3.11
CA THR A 378 30.37 -5.61 1.78
C THR A 378 30.66 -4.51 0.77
N GLU A 379 31.25 -4.87 -0.36
CA GLU A 379 31.56 -3.96 -1.48
C GLU A 379 30.31 -3.24 -2.01
N CYS A 380 29.17 -3.92 -2.00
CA CYS A 380 27.87 -3.34 -2.34
C CYS A 380 27.24 -2.50 -1.19
N GLY A 381 28.01 -2.18 -0.15
CA GLY A 381 27.60 -1.31 0.96
C GLY A 381 26.76 -1.98 2.05
N LEU A 382 26.58 -3.30 2.00
CA LEU A 382 25.75 -4.03 2.95
C LEU A 382 26.43 -4.15 4.31
N LYS A 383 25.75 -3.74 5.39
CA LYS A 383 26.22 -3.94 6.77
C LYS A 383 25.55 -5.17 7.38
N VAL A 384 26.30 -6.24 7.63
CA VAL A 384 25.75 -7.52 8.07
C VAL A 384 26.28 -7.86 9.46
N LYS A 385 25.38 -8.11 10.41
CA LYS A 385 25.76 -8.76 11.68
C LYS A 385 26.05 -10.23 11.40
N ALA A 386 27.26 -10.69 11.69
CA ALA A 386 27.67 -12.06 11.49
C ALA A 386 26.95 -12.98 12.50
N GLY A 387 26.05 -13.82 12.01
CA GLY A 387 25.60 -15.00 12.74
C GLY A 387 26.65 -16.12 12.71
N LYS A 388 26.41 -17.21 13.45
CA LYS A 388 27.37 -18.31 13.65
C LYS A 388 28.11 -18.78 12.38
N SER A 389 27.41 -18.93 11.25
CA SER A 389 28.03 -19.39 10.01
C SER A 389 29.01 -18.37 9.42
N LEU A 390 28.62 -17.09 9.38
CA LEU A 390 29.42 -16.03 8.80
C LEU A 390 30.58 -15.67 9.72
N GLU A 391 30.35 -15.68 11.02
CA GLU A 391 31.38 -15.51 12.05
C GLU A 391 32.44 -16.61 11.96
N GLY A 392 32.02 -17.88 11.87
CA GLY A 392 32.94 -19.00 11.73
C GLY A 392 33.78 -18.95 10.45
N ILE A 393 33.23 -18.41 9.35
CA ILE A 393 34.00 -18.18 8.13
C ILE A 393 34.96 -17.01 8.31
N TRP A 394 34.49 -15.90 8.84
CA TRP A 394 35.29 -14.71 9.09
C TRP A 394 36.50 -15.02 9.97
N GLU A 395 36.30 -15.75 11.08
CA GLU A 395 37.39 -16.15 11.98
C GLU A 395 38.39 -17.11 11.32
N ARG A 396 37.92 -18.07 10.51
CA ARG A 396 38.83 -18.95 9.75
C ARG A 396 39.64 -18.18 8.71
N TRP A 397 38.97 -17.30 7.97
CA TRP A 397 39.59 -16.50 6.92
C TRP A 397 40.63 -15.53 7.50
N ARG A 398 40.27 -14.78 8.54
CA ARG A 398 41.22 -13.85 9.21
C ARG A 398 42.34 -14.59 9.95
N GLY A 399 42.08 -15.83 10.38
CA GLY A 399 43.06 -16.71 11.03
C GLY A 399 44.30 -16.97 10.19
N GLN A 400 44.16 -16.97 8.86
CA GLN A 400 45.27 -17.16 7.91
C GLN A 400 46.24 -15.98 7.86
N TYR A 401 45.84 -14.82 8.41
CA TYR A 401 46.62 -13.58 8.41
C TYR A 401 47.07 -13.18 9.82
N ARG A 402 46.95 -14.08 10.81
CA ARG A 402 47.47 -13.84 12.18
C ARG A 402 48.99 -13.97 12.18
N GLY A 403 49.69 -12.91 12.56
CA GLY A 403 51.12 -12.96 12.88
C GLY A 403 51.37 -13.40 14.33
N ASP A 404 52.65 -13.59 14.65
CA ASP A 404 53.11 -13.87 16.02
C ASP A 404 52.64 -12.75 16.96
N HIS A 405 51.97 -13.13 18.05
CA HIS A 405 51.28 -12.27 19.03
C HIS A 405 49.87 -11.77 18.66
N GLY A 406 49.17 -12.43 17.74
CA GLY A 406 47.75 -12.16 17.48
C GLY A 406 47.48 -10.80 16.80
N ARG A 407 48.54 -10.16 16.30
CA ARG A 407 48.46 -8.94 15.48
C ARG A 407 48.36 -9.34 14.02
N VAL A 408 47.37 -8.80 13.34
CA VAL A 408 47.07 -9.05 11.93
C VAL A 408 47.49 -7.79 11.18
N LEU A 409 48.62 -7.86 10.46
CA LEU A 409 49.14 -6.75 9.66
C LEU A 409 48.69 -6.98 8.21
N ILE A 410 47.58 -6.35 7.83
CA ILE A 410 47.01 -6.49 6.50
C ILE A 410 47.29 -5.19 5.73
N HIS A 411 48.24 -5.25 4.79
CA HIS A 411 48.64 -4.10 3.97
C HIS A 411 47.58 -3.68 2.93
N GLN A 412 46.68 -4.60 2.58
CA GLN A 412 45.48 -4.40 1.75
C GLN A 412 44.47 -5.44 2.22
N ILE A 413 43.23 -5.08 2.61
CA ILE A 413 42.23 -6.09 3.04
C ILE A 413 42.07 -7.10 1.91
N PRO A 414 42.55 -8.36 2.04
CA PRO A 414 42.22 -9.35 1.04
C PRO A 414 40.69 -9.45 1.05
N LYS A 415 40.10 -9.35 -0.12
CA LYS A 415 38.65 -9.26 -0.29
C LYS A 415 38.05 -10.63 0.03
N MET A 416 37.63 -10.88 1.28
CA MET A 416 36.96 -12.13 1.65
C MET A 416 35.64 -12.23 0.88
N ARG A 417 35.47 -13.29 0.10
CA ARG A 417 34.23 -13.56 -0.61
C ARG A 417 33.43 -14.67 0.07
N PHE A 418 32.13 -14.49 0.23
CA PHE A 418 31.23 -15.52 0.77
C PHE A 418 29.94 -15.61 -0.03
N LEU A 419 29.45 -16.84 -0.22
CA LEU A 419 28.17 -17.16 -0.82
C LEU A 419 27.11 -17.29 0.28
N ALA A 420 25.97 -16.64 0.09
CA ALA A 420 24.81 -16.83 0.94
C ALA A 420 23.94 -17.97 0.40
N GLU A 421 23.80 -19.08 1.12
CA GLU A 421 22.99 -20.23 0.72
C GLU A 421 21.75 -20.39 1.60
N ARG A 422 20.60 -20.63 0.96
CA ARG A 422 19.38 -21.01 1.67
C ARG A 422 19.44 -22.50 2.00
N LYS A 423 19.45 -22.83 3.29
CA LYS A 423 19.39 -24.22 3.75
C LYS A 423 17.99 -24.53 4.28
N VAL A 424 17.35 -25.53 3.69
CA VAL A 424 16.08 -26.06 4.19
C VAL A 424 16.33 -26.83 5.48
N ARG A 425 15.63 -26.47 6.56
CA ARG A 425 15.57 -27.28 7.79
C ARG A 425 14.34 -28.19 7.74
N THR A 426 14.32 -29.19 8.61
CA THR A 426 13.14 -30.05 8.83
C THR A 426 11.91 -29.19 9.14
N ARG A 427 10.76 -29.54 8.54
CA ARG A 427 9.46 -28.83 8.61
C ARG A 427 9.33 -27.52 7.81
N GLY A 428 10.10 -27.35 6.73
CA GLY A 428 9.89 -26.25 5.77
C GLY A 428 10.34 -24.87 6.28
N VAL A 429 11.05 -24.81 7.40
CA VAL A 429 11.69 -23.60 7.91
C VAL A 429 13.03 -23.42 7.19
N PHE A 430 13.32 -22.21 6.72
CA PHE A 430 14.56 -21.90 6.00
C PHE A 430 15.55 -21.22 6.95
N ASP A 431 16.82 -21.61 6.82
CA ASP A 431 17.94 -20.94 7.49
C ASP A 431 18.92 -20.41 6.45
N MET A 432 19.65 -19.36 6.80
CA MET A 432 20.66 -18.76 5.94
C MET A 432 22.05 -19.25 6.38
N LYS A 433 22.76 -19.96 5.49
CA LYS A 433 24.13 -20.40 5.74
C LYS A 433 25.09 -19.66 4.81
N CYS A 434 26.12 -19.04 5.36
CA CYS A 434 27.21 -18.50 4.55
C CYS A 434 28.25 -19.59 4.28
N VAL A 435 28.85 -19.59 3.09
CA VAL A 435 29.97 -20.46 2.68
C VAL A 435 31.10 -19.60 2.14
N LEU A 436 32.34 -19.90 2.52
CA LEU A 436 33.51 -19.20 1.99
C LEU A 436 33.68 -19.55 0.52
N VAL A 437 33.78 -18.56 -0.35
CA VAL A 437 34.16 -18.80 -1.75
C VAL A 437 35.67 -18.87 -1.79
N ARG A 438 36.22 -20.01 -2.23
CA ARG A 438 37.67 -20.16 -2.41
C ARG A 438 38.08 -19.33 -3.63
N THR A 439 38.99 -18.39 -3.42
CA THR A 439 39.72 -17.69 -4.49
C THR A 439 40.78 -18.59 -5.09
#